data_AF-A0A817N5N4-F1
#
_entry.id   AF-A0A817N5N4-F1
#
_cell.length_a   1.000
_cell.length_b   1.000
_cell.length_c   1.000
_cell.angle_alpha   90.00
_cell.angle_beta   90.00
_cell.angle_gamma   90.00
#
_symmetry.space_group_name_H-M   'P 1'
#
loop_
_entity.id
_entity.type
_entity.pdbx_description
1 polymer ?
#
loop_
_entity_poly.entity_id
_entity_poly.type
_entity_poly.pdbx_seq_one_letter_code
_entity_poly.pdbx_strand_id
1 'polypeptide(L)'
;MDSNNTITTINVSLISKSIVNDLNLVTQRFLIYLPLIFLIFGFIGFIGNMFTYLQSELRSNTCCIYSLCGSIIDIINLSLNLFPNYLGAKYKIYIPWYTSRITCKLNLFLLAFLPHLSVNFLLMAIIDRFACTCKLTSPMYRLNQLKMVPWMIII
;
A
#
# COMPACT_ATOMS: atom_id res chain seq x y z
N MET A 1 45.82 -31.41 28.00
CA MET A 1 44.46 -31.64 28.53
C MET A 1 43.48 -30.78 27.73
N ASP A 2 43.65 -30.71 26.40
CA ASP A 2 43.21 -29.56 25.57
C ASP A 2 42.29 -29.93 24.41
N SER A 3 41.98 -31.22 24.24
CA SER A 3 41.14 -31.71 23.13
C SER A 3 39.64 -31.43 23.32
N ASN A 4 39.18 -31.19 24.55
CA ASN A 4 37.74 -31.01 24.82
C ASN A 4 37.26 -29.57 24.54
N ASN A 5 38.15 -28.57 24.56
CA ASN A 5 37.81 -27.16 24.35
C ASN A 5 37.73 -26.78 22.86
N THR A 6 38.45 -27.47 21.99
CA THR A 6 38.37 -27.30 20.52
C THR A 6 37.12 -27.96 19.93
N ILE A 7 36.70 -29.11 20.44
CA ILE A 7 35.49 -29.80 19.98
C ILE A 7 34.22 -29.01 20.36
N THR A 8 34.19 -28.43 21.56
CA THR A 8 33.06 -27.62 22.05
C THR A 8 32.92 -26.31 21.28
N THR A 9 34.01 -25.62 20.94
CA THR A 9 33.98 -24.39 20.13
C THR A 9 33.57 -24.63 18.68
N ILE A 10 34.01 -25.72 18.06
CA ILE A 10 33.58 -26.13 16.70
C ILE A 10 32.08 -26.42 16.70
N ASN A 11 31.57 -27.15 17.69
CA ASN A 11 30.15 -27.47 17.81
C ASN A 11 29.28 -26.23 18.04
N VAL A 12 29.69 -25.28 18.88
CA VAL A 12 28.97 -24.00 19.07
C VAL A 12 28.98 -23.14 17.80
N SER A 13 30.08 -23.14 17.03
CA SER A 13 30.15 -22.44 15.74
C SER A 13 29.27 -23.08 14.65
N LEU A 14 29.09 -24.41 14.70
CA LEU A 14 28.20 -25.15 13.79
C LEU A 14 26.72 -24.94 14.13
N ILE A 15 26.39 -24.97 15.43
CA ILE A 15 25.02 -24.72 15.92
C ILE A 15 24.60 -23.28 15.59
N SER A 16 25.46 -22.29 15.82
CA SER A 16 25.17 -20.90 15.47
C SER A 16 24.97 -20.70 13.96
N LYS A 17 25.78 -21.35 13.12
CA LYS A 17 25.59 -21.34 11.65
C LYS A 17 24.27 -22.01 11.22
N SER A 18 23.90 -23.13 11.84
CA SER A 18 22.63 -23.81 11.56
C SER A 18 21.43 -22.95 11.91
N ILE A 19 21.44 -22.35 13.12
CA ILE A 19 20.36 -21.46 13.59
C ILE A 19 20.22 -20.24 12.67
N VAL A 20 21.33 -19.63 12.27
CA VAL A 20 21.31 -18.50 11.32
C VAL A 20 20.75 -18.93 9.96
N ASN A 21 21.08 -20.13 9.49
CA ASN A 21 20.59 -20.63 8.20
C ASN A 21 19.07 -20.95 8.25
N ASP A 22 18.60 -21.52 9.35
CA ASP A 22 17.17 -21.79 9.57
C ASP A 22 16.36 -20.49 9.70
N LEU A 23 16.88 -19.51 10.45
CA LEU A 23 16.29 -18.16 10.53
C LEU A 23 16.23 -17.48 9.16
N ASN A 24 17.27 -17.64 8.34
CA ASN A 24 17.31 -17.05 7.00
C ASN A 24 16.26 -17.72 6.08
N LEU A 25 16.09 -19.04 6.19
CA LEU A 25 15.04 -19.79 5.46
C LEU A 25 13.63 -19.34 5.85
N VAL A 26 13.35 -19.17 7.15
CA VAL A 26 12.06 -18.68 7.64
C VAL A 26 11.83 -17.25 7.16
N THR A 27 12.83 -16.39 7.28
CA THR A 27 12.76 -14.98 6.85
C THR A 27 12.48 -14.86 5.36
N GLN A 28 13.17 -15.64 4.52
CA GLN A 28 12.93 -15.65 3.08
C GLN A 28 11.51 -16.09 2.72
N ARG A 29 11.00 -17.14 3.37
CA ARG A 29 9.61 -17.57 3.16
C ARG A 29 8.64 -16.49 3.58
N PHE A 30 8.84 -15.87 4.74
CA PHE A 30 7.99 -14.81 5.23
C PHE A 30 7.95 -13.60 4.29
N LEU A 31 9.11 -13.16 3.80
CA LEU A 31 9.22 -12.06 2.84
C LEU A 31 8.56 -12.35 1.48
N ILE A 32 8.46 -13.61 1.07
CA ILE A 32 7.76 -13.99 -0.17
C ILE A 32 6.24 -14.05 0.03
N TYR A 33 5.76 -14.63 1.13
CA TYR A 33 4.31 -14.86 1.32
C TYR A 33 3.57 -13.65 1.90
N LEU A 34 4.23 -12.83 2.72
CA LEU A 34 3.60 -11.67 3.34
C LEU A 34 3.07 -10.63 2.31
N PRO A 35 3.84 -10.24 1.26
CA PRO A 35 3.33 -9.37 0.21
C PRO A 35 2.12 -9.94 -0.52
N LEU A 36 2.05 -11.26 -0.71
CA LEU A 36 0.91 -11.92 -1.35
C LEU A 36 -0.36 -11.81 -0.50
N ILE A 37 -0.23 -12.03 0.81
CA ILE A 37 -1.35 -11.90 1.76
C ILE A 37 -1.87 -10.46 1.72
N PHE A 38 -0.98 -9.47 1.85
CA PHE A 38 -1.38 -8.06 1.76
C PHE A 38 -1.98 -7.70 0.41
N LEU A 39 -1.51 -8.31 -0.67
CA LEU A 39 -2.07 -8.10 -1.99
C LEU A 39 -3.50 -8.61 -2.08
N ILE A 40 -3.77 -9.83 -1.65
CA ILE A 40 -5.11 -10.43 -1.71
C ILE A 40 -6.10 -9.65 -0.84
N PHE A 41 -5.76 -9.43 0.44
CA PHE A 41 -6.64 -8.70 1.35
C PHE A 41 -6.81 -7.24 0.93
N GLY A 42 -5.74 -6.60 0.47
CA GLY A 42 -5.77 -5.23 -0.04
C GLY A 42 -6.68 -5.11 -1.26
N PHE A 43 -6.52 -5.97 -2.26
CA PHE A 43 -7.37 -5.98 -3.46
C PHE A 43 -8.85 -6.17 -3.11
N ILE A 44 -9.16 -7.17 -2.27
CA ILE A 44 -10.55 -7.42 -1.86
C ILE A 44 -11.12 -6.21 -1.12
N GLY A 45 -10.36 -5.61 -0.20
CA GLY A 45 -10.78 -4.43 0.55
C GLY A 45 -11.03 -3.22 -0.35
N PHE A 46 -10.10 -2.88 -1.23
CA PHE A 46 -10.23 -1.72 -2.11
C PHE A 46 -11.29 -1.91 -3.20
N ILE A 47 -11.45 -3.13 -3.73
CA ILE A 47 -12.56 -3.45 -4.65
C ILE A 47 -13.90 -3.37 -3.92
N GLY A 48 -13.98 -3.87 -2.68
CA GLY A 48 -15.15 -3.70 -1.83
C GLY A 48 -15.52 -2.23 -1.66
N ASN A 49 -14.53 -1.40 -1.30
CA ASN A 49 -14.70 0.05 -1.20
C ASN A 49 -15.15 0.69 -2.53
N MET A 50 -14.61 0.23 -3.67
CA MET A 50 -15.07 0.68 -4.99
C MET A 50 -16.56 0.42 -5.16
N PHE A 51 -17.02 -0.82 -4.97
CA PHE A 51 -18.43 -1.15 -5.14
C PHE A 51 -19.33 -0.37 -4.18
N THR A 52 -18.92 -0.20 -2.92
CA THR A 52 -19.67 0.58 -1.93
C THR A 52 -19.79 2.04 -2.32
N TYR A 53 -18.70 2.69 -2.74
CA TYR A 53 -18.73 4.12 -3.10
C TYR A 53 -19.29 4.40 -4.49
N LEU A 54 -19.36 3.39 -5.37
CA LEU A 54 -19.98 3.52 -6.68
C LEU A 54 -21.51 3.59 -6.62
N GLN A 55 -22.12 3.15 -5.51
CA GLN A 55 -23.56 3.15 -5.33
C GLN A 55 -24.13 4.58 -5.37
N SER A 56 -25.18 4.78 -6.18
CA SER A 56 -25.73 6.11 -6.52
C SER A 56 -26.12 6.94 -5.30
N GLU A 57 -26.60 6.30 -4.24
CA GLU A 57 -27.00 6.96 -2.99
C GLU A 57 -25.82 7.64 -2.28
N LEU A 58 -24.62 7.06 -2.35
CA LEU A 58 -23.41 7.58 -1.68
C LEU A 58 -22.64 8.58 -2.55
N ARG A 59 -22.84 8.60 -3.87
CA ARG A 59 -22.16 9.52 -4.81
C ARG A 59 -22.51 10.99 -4.59
N SER A 60 -23.59 11.29 -3.87
CA SER A 60 -23.98 12.66 -3.52
C SER A 60 -23.05 13.33 -2.48
N ASN A 61 -22.23 12.53 -1.79
CA ASN A 61 -21.32 12.97 -0.74
C ASN A 61 -19.88 13.11 -1.27
N THR A 62 -19.32 14.31 -1.16
CA THR A 62 -17.94 14.66 -1.54
C THR A 62 -16.90 13.81 -0.83
N CYS A 63 -17.11 13.47 0.44
CA CYS A 63 -16.27 12.56 1.20
C CYS A 63 -16.16 11.17 0.54
N CYS A 64 -17.26 10.65 -0.01
CA CYS A 64 -17.28 9.33 -0.65
C CYS A 64 -16.51 9.34 -1.97
N ILE A 65 -16.54 10.46 -2.69
CA ILE A 65 -15.76 10.65 -3.91
C ILE A 65 -14.25 10.65 -3.60
N TYR A 66 -13.81 11.37 -2.56
CA TYR A 66 -12.40 11.34 -2.16
C TYR A 66 -11.95 9.94 -1.74
N SER A 67 -12.78 9.21 -0.97
CA SER A 67 -12.49 7.82 -0.59
C SER A 67 -12.47 6.86 -1.78
N LEU A 68 -13.30 7.11 -2.81
CA LEU A 68 -13.27 6.37 -4.07
C LEU A 68 -11.97 6.67 -4.83
N CYS A 69 -11.59 7.93 -5.03
CA CYS A 69 -10.34 8.26 -5.69
C CYS A 69 -9.13 7.64 -4.96
N GLY A 70 -9.10 7.70 -3.62
CA GLY A 70 -8.06 7.07 -2.80
C GLY A 70 -7.98 5.55 -3.02
N SER A 71 -9.13 4.85 -2.99
CA SER A 71 -9.17 3.39 -3.19
C SER A 71 -8.72 2.98 -4.61
N ILE A 72 -8.99 3.78 -5.65
CA ILE A 72 -8.47 3.53 -7.01
C ILE A 72 -6.93 3.62 -7.01
N ILE A 73 -6.39 4.66 -6.37
CA ILE A 73 -4.94 4.88 -6.29
C ILE A 73 -4.27 3.77 -5.49
N ASP A 74 -4.90 3.29 -4.42
CA ASP A 74 -4.39 2.19 -3.63
C ASP A 74 -4.34 0.88 -4.44
N ILE A 75 -5.34 0.59 -5.29
CA ILE A 75 -5.32 -0.54 -6.23
C ILE A 75 -4.15 -0.41 -7.22
N ILE A 76 -3.94 0.79 -7.78
CA ILE A 76 -2.82 1.06 -8.70
C ILE A 76 -1.49 0.87 -7.96
N ASN A 77 -1.37 1.38 -6.74
CA ASN A 77 -0.18 1.26 -5.91
C ASN A 77 0.15 -0.21 -5.58
N LEU A 78 -0.85 -0.99 -5.18
CA LEU A 78 -0.74 -2.44 -4.97
C LEU A 78 -0.24 -3.17 -6.22
N SER A 79 -0.78 -2.79 -7.38
CA SER A 79 -0.46 -3.39 -8.67
C SER A 79 0.94 -3.06 -9.16
N LEU A 80 1.45 -1.86 -8.87
CA LEU A 80 2.75 -1.39 -9.33
C LEU A 80 3.90 -1.69 -8.37
N ASN A 81 3.62 -1.79 -7.06
CA ASN A 81 4.66 -2.01 -6.05
C ASN A 81 4.63 -3.42 -5.46
N LEU A 82 3.48 -3.85 -4.91
CA LEU A 82 3.42 -5.12 -4.18
C LEU A 82 3.42 -6.33 -5.13
N PHE A 83 2.68 -6.24 -6.24
CA PHE A 83 2.59 -7.33 -7.22
C PHE A 83 3.92 -7.64 -7.90
N PRO A 84 4.71 -6.65 -8.41
CA PRO A 84 5.98 -6.95 -9.06
C PRO A 84 7.04 -7.46 -8.08
N ASN A 85 7.02 -6.97 -6.83
CA ASN A 85 7.91 -7.46 -5.78
C ASN A 85 7.66 -8.94 -5.48
N TYR A 86 6.39 -9.36 -5.41
CA TYR A 86 6.03 -10.77 -5.26
C TYR A 86 6.49 -11.62 -6.46
N LEU A 87 6.25 -11.16 -7.69
CA LEU A 87 6.67 -11.87 -8.91
C LEU A 87 8.20 -12.02 -8.99
N GLY A 88 8.95 -10.98 -8.63
CA GLY A 88 10.41 -11.01 -8.57
C GLY A 88 10.92 -11.99 -7.51
N ALA A 89 10.34 -11.96 -6.30
CA ALA A 89 10.78 -12.81 -5.20
C ALA A 89 10.44 -14.30 -5.41
N LYS A 90 9.25 -14.62 -5.93
CA LYS A 90 8.79 -16.01 -6.09
C LYS A 90 9.18 -16.64 -7.43
N TYR A 91 9.00 -15.91 -8.53
CA TYR A 91 9.14 -16.43 -9.89
C TYR A 91 10.39 -15.92 -10.62
N LYS A 92 11.17 -15.02 -9.98
CA LYS A 92 12.31 -14.33 -10.62
C LYS A 92 11.91 -13.57 -11.89
N ILE A 93 10.63 -13.19 -12.01
CA ILE A 93 10.11 -12.37 -13.11
C ILE A 93 10.21 -10.92 -12.66
N TYR A 94 11.12 -10.17 -13.26
CA TYR A 94 11.31 -8.77 -12.95
C TYR A 94 10.67 -7.92 -14.04
N ILE A 95 9.81 -6.98 -13.64
CA ILE A 95 9.35 -5.94 -14.56
C ILE A 95 10.57 -5.07 -14.92
N PRO A 96 10.82 -4.79 -16.20
CA PRO A 96 12.01 -4.08 -16.67
C PRO A 96 11.99 -2.56 -16.35
N TRP A 97 11.69 -2.18 -15.11
CA TRP A 97 11.73 -0.78 -14.65
C TRP A 97 13.13 -0.18 -14.81
N TYR A 98 14.18 -0.99 -14.70
CA TYR A 98 15.59 -0.60 -14.76
C TYR A 98 16.17 -0.52 -16.17
N THR A 99 15.41 -0.93 -17.20
CA THR A 99 15.93 -1.02 -18.58
C THR A 99 16.22 0.36 -19.18
N SER A 100 15.46 1.39 -18.78
CA SER A 100 15.68 2.78 -19.20
C SER A 100 15.83 3.71 -18.00
N ARG A 101 16.66 4.75 -18.14
CA ARG A 101 16.78 5.82 -17.13
C ARG A 101 15.43 6.50 -16.87
N ILE A 102 14.59 6.60 -17.89
CA ILE A 102 13.28 7.26 -17.81
C ILE A 102 12.30 6.39 -17.00
N THR A 103 12.23 5.10 -17.29
CA THR A 103 11.33 4.16 -16.59
C THR A 103 11.73 3.99 -15.13
N CYS A 104 13.03 3.99 -14.82
CA CYS A 104 13.53 3.91 -13.45
C CYS A 104 13.14 5.14 -12.62
N LYS A 105 13.34 6.35 -13.18
CA LYS A 105 12.90 7.60 -12.54
C LYS A 105 11.39 7.66 -12.35
N LEU A 106 10.61 7.23 -13.36
CA LEU A 106 9.16 7.17 -13.28
C LEU A 106 8.70 6.19 -12.18
N ASN A 107 9.32 5.02 -12.08
CA ASN A 107 9.02 4.05 -11.04
C ASN A 107 9.27 4.62 -9.64
N LEU A 108 10.43 5.24 -9.42
CA LEU A 108 10.75 5.90 -8.13
C LEU A 108 9.77 7.03 -7.81
N PHE A 109 9.38 7.81 -8.82
CA PHE A 109 8.38 8.85 -8.66
C PHE A 109 7.02 8.26 -8.26
N LEU A 110 6.52 7.25 -8.99
CA LEU A 110 5.24 6.60 -8.70
C LEU A 110 5.23 5.92 -7.32
N LEU A 111 6.34 5.27 -6.95
CA LEU A 111 6.52 4.63 -5.65
C LEU A 111 6.37 5.61 -4.48
N ALA A 112 6.89 6.84 -4.63
CA ALA A 112 6.72 7.87 -3.61
C ALA A 112 5.36 8.58 -3.73
N PHE A 113 4.95 8.92 -4.95
CA PHE A 113 3.80 9.78 -5.21
C PHE A 113 2.47 9.10 -4.92
N LEU A 114 2.27 7.84 -5.33
CA LEU A 114 0.97 7.16 -5.18
C LEU A 114 0.54 7.02 -3.70
N PRO A 115 1.39 6.57 -2.76
CA PRO A 115 1.02 6.52 -1.35
C PRO A 115 0.69 7.91 -0.78
N HIS A 116 1.48 8.93 -1.12
CA HIS A 116 1.21 10.30 -0.67
C HIS A 116 -0.12 10.82 -1.23
N LEU A 117 -0.42 10.52 -2.49
CA LEU A 117 -1.66 10.93 -3.12
C LEU A 117 -2.87 10.27 -2.44
N SER A 118 -2.81 8.98 -2.12
CA SER A 118 -3.86 8.27 -1.36
C SER A 118 -4.09 8.90 0.02
N VAL A 119 -3.02 9.18 0.78
CA VAL A 119 -3.12 9.84 2.10
C VAL A 119 -3.71 11.24 1.99
N ASN A 120 -3.39 11.99 0.94
CA ASN A 120 -3.98 13.31 0.71
C ASN A 120 -5.49 13.22 0.43
N PHE A 121 -5.95 12.21 -0.31
CA PHE A 121 -7.38 11.97 -0.50
C PHE A 121 -8.08 11.60 0.79
N LEU A 122 -7.46 10.75 1.62
CA LEU A 122 -7.98 10.43 2.95
C LEU A 122 -8.07 11.69 3.83
N LEU A 123 -7.04 12.54 3.82
CA LEU A 123 -7.02 13.79 4.58
C LEU A 123 -8.16 14.71 4.12
N MET A 124 -8.36 14.86 2.82
CA MET A 124 -9.47 15.65 2.27
C MET A 124 -10.83 15.09 2.68
N ALA A 125 -11.01 13.76 2.67
CA ALA A 125 -12.24 13.12 3.15
C ALA A 125 -12.51 13.42 4.63
N ILE A 126 -11.47 13.43 5.47
CA ILE A 126 -11.58 13.77 6.90
C ILE A 126 -11.94 15.25 7.08
N ILE A 127 -11.28 16.15 6.34
CA ILE A 127 -11.56 17.59 6.39
C ILE A 127 -13.02 17.86 5.97
N ASP A 128 -13.48 17.22 4.90
CA ASP A 128 -14.85 17.36 4.40
C ASP A 128 -15.88 16.90 5.44
N ARG A 129 -15.63 15.74 6.08
CA ARG A 129 -16.48 15.23 7.15
C ARG A 129 -16.45 16.13 8.39
N PHE A 130 -15.29 16.67 8.75
CA PHE A 130 -15.14 17.61 9.87
C PHE A 130 -15.87 18.94 9.59
N ALA A 131 -15.78 19.45 8.38
CA ALA A 131 -16.50 20.66 7.94
C ALA A 131 -18.02 20.48 8.04
N CYS A 132 -18.54 19.27 7.80
CA CYS A 132 -19.97 18.95 7.97
C CYS A 132 -20.44 18.96 9.43
N THR A 133 -19.57 18.68 10.40
CA THR A 133 -19.90 18.73 11.84
C THR A 133 -19.81 20.16 12.42
N CYS A 134 -19.18 21.09 11.71
CA CYS A 134 -19.02 22.47 12.15
C CYS A 134 -20.33 23.28 12.04
N LYS A 135 -20.54 24.23 12.97
CA LYS A 135 -21.68 25.16 12.96
C LYS A 135 -21.69 26.00 11.67
N LEU A 136 -22.88 26.34 11.16
CA LEU A 136 -23.09 27.12 9.91
C LEU A 136 -22.34 28.47 9.87
N THR A 137 -22.04 29.06 11.03
CA THR A 137 -21.33 30.35 11.15
C THR A 137 -19.81 30.23 11.05
N SER A 138 -19.27 29.01 11.01
CA SER A 138 -17.84 28.76 10.89
C SER A 138 -17.34 28.97 9.45
N PRO A 139 -16.16 29.58 9.21
CA PRO A 139 -15.59 29.69 7.88
C PRO A 139 -15.31 28.32 7.24
N MET A 140 -15.15 27.25 8.03
CA MET A 140 -15.00 25.88 7.53
C MET A 140 -16.27 25.35 6.84
N TYR A 141 -17.45 25.89 7.16
CA TYR A 141 -18.70 25.50 6.48
C TYR A 141 -18.73 25.94 5.01
N ARG A 142 -17.96 26.98 4.64
CA ARG A 142 -17.84 27.43 3.24
C ARG A 142 -17.19 26.38 2.33
N LEU A 143 -16.37 25.47 2.87
CA LEU A 143 -15.78 24.37 2.11
C LEU A 143 -16.83 23.35 1.65
N ASN A 144 -17.86 23.11 2.48
CA ASN A 144 -18.99 22.25 2.11
C ASN A 144 -19.85 22.86 0.97
N GLN A 145 -19.84 24.19 0.81
CA GLN A 145 -20.55 24.85 -0.29
C GLN A 145 -19.81 24.75 -1.64
N LEU A 146 -18.51 24.44 -1.63
CA LEU A 146 -17.70 24.25 -2.83
C LEU A 146 -17.88 22.87 -3.48
N LYS A 147 -18.94 22.12 -3.11
CA LYS A 147 -19.31 20.81 -3.65
C LYS A 147 -18.97 20.70 -5.14
N MET A 148 -17.81 20.09 -5.44
CA MET A 148 -17.37 19.70 -6.78
C MET A 148 -18.21 18.54 -7.35
N VAL A 149 -19.42 18.36 -6.82
CA VAL A 149 -20.36 17.28 -7.10
C VAL A 149 -20.96 17.34 -8.52
N PRO A 150 -21.24 18.50 -9.17
CA PRO A 150 -21.96 18.44 -10.42
C PRO A 150 -21.14 17.91 -11.62
N TRP A 151 -19.81 17.89 -11.53
CA TRP A 151 -18.96 17.41 -12.65
C TRP A 151 -18.80 15.88 -12.70
N MET A 152 -18.92 15.17 -11.58
CA MET A 152 -18.86 13.70 -11.54
C MET A 152 -20.20 13.00 -11.70
N ILE A 153 -21.33 13.72 -11.58
CA ILE A 153 -22.67 13.16 -11.78
C ILE A 153 -23.00 12.98 -13.28
N ILE A 154 -22.30 13.69 -14.16
CA ILE A 154 -22.56 13.71 -15.62
C ILE A 154 -21.79 12.59 -16.37
N ILE A 155 -20.88 11.86 -15.71
CA ILE A 155 -20.17 10.69 -16.27
C ILE A 155 -20.73 9.39 -15.67
#